data_AF-A0A2D7W8C7-F1
#
_entry.id   AF-A0A2D7W8C7-F1
#
_cell.length_a   1.000
_cell.length_b   1.000
_cell.length_c   1.000
_cell.angle_alpha   90.00
_cell.angle_beta   90.00
_cell.angle_gamma   90.00
#
_symmetry.space_group_name_H-M   'P 1'
#
loop_
_entity.id
_entity.type
_entity.pdbx_description
1 polymer ?
#
loop_
_entity_poly.entity_id
_entity_poly.type
_entity_poly.pdbx_seq_one_letter_code
_entity_poly.pdbx_strand_id
1 'polypeptide(L)'
;LDSDNDGWADLNDKFPNESTQWNDTDQDGYGDELSGYQGDSCPSQQGNSTIDKFGCLDRDGDGYSNDGDDLPDNPTQYFDLDGDGYGDNRSAGALQSDAFPMNPYQWHDNDGDGYGDNVVCVHYDAHPNDVNAWAADDECDIEDDDGFEFMIPGTKITISAWDLVGIFTGGPIAVWVIFSVATRDSRCRQFEVRLRDAKSRKEIEDIATEYEKALMLRMIGIHHGLRLERLRSEFDDVFEVRDAISGIIEDEEE
;
A
#
# COMPACT_ATOMS: atom_id res chain seq x y z
N LEU A 1 32.43 -10.46 43.37
CA LEU A 1 31.60 -9.24 43.32
C LEU A 1 30.67 -9.49 42.15
N ASP A 2 29.40 -9.32 42.42
CA ASP A 2 28.27 -9.53 41.52
C ASP A 2 27.32 -8.40 41.93
N SER A 3 27.32 -7.34 41.15
CA SER A 3 26.77 -6.04 41.53
C SER A 3 25.25 -5.96 41.32
N ASP A 4 24.70 -6.69 40.35
CA ASP A 4 23.28 -6.75 40.03
C ASP A 4 22.60 -8.09 40.40
N ASN A 5 23.37 -9.10 40.84
CA ASN A 5 22.92 -10.41 41.32
C ASN A 5 22.23 -11.27 40.25
N ASP A 6 22.69 -11.21 39.00
CA ASP A 6 22.17 -12.02 37.90
C ASP A 6 22.82 -13.42 37.79
N GLY A 7 23.87 -13.66 38.59
CA GLY A 7 24.62 -14.91 38.61
C GLY A 7 25.94 -14.87 37.82
N TRP A 8 26.25 -13.75 37.19
CA TRP A 8 27.55 -13.45 36.60
C TRP A 8 28.36 -12.54 37.53
N ALA A 9 29.69 -12.74 37.54
CA ALA A 9 30.56 -11.88 38.34
C ALA A 9 30.97 -10.67 37.51
N ASP A 10 31.03 -9.46 38.10
CA ASP A 10 31.38 -8.19 37.44
C ASP A 10 32.62 -8.23 36.53
N LEU A 11 33.56 -9.16 36.79
CA LEU A 11 34.78 -9.32 36.00
C LEU A 11 34.51 -9.90 34.60
N ASN A 12 33.48 -10.74 34.47
CA ASN A 12 33.12 -11.47 33.24
C ASN A 12 31.77 -11.02 32.67
N ASP A 13 31.04 -10.21 33.41
CA ASP A 13 29.78 -9.61 33.01
C ASP A 13 30.04 -8.35 32.17
N LYS A 14 29.42 -8.30 30.99
CA LYS A 14 29.49 -7.14 30.09
C LYS A 14 28.66 -5.98 30.58
N PHE A 15 27.63 -6.23 31.37
CA PHE A 15 26.73 -5.22 31.93
C PHE A 15 26.58 -5.37 33.45
N PRO A 16 27.63 -5.08 34.26
CA PRO A 16 27.64 -5.34 35.71
C PRO A 16 26.58 -4.63 36.58
N ASN A 17 25.69 -3.86 35.97
CA ASN A 17 24.64 -3.13 36.68
C ASN A 17 23.25 -3.38 36.05
N GLU A 18 23.13 -4.31 35.10
CA GLU A 18 21.88 -4.64 34.40
C GLU A 18 21.66 -6.14 34.42
N SER A 19 20.92 -6.60 35.42
CA SER A 19 20.75 -8.03 35.73
C SER A 19 20.09 -8.88 34.65
N THR A 20 19.60 -8.26 33.58
CA THR A 20 18.99 -8.96 32.44
C THR A 20 19.95 -9.15 31.27
N GLN A 21 21.16 -8.60 31.34
CA GLN A 21 22.17 -8.68 30.29
C GLN A 21 23.52 -9.05 30.90
N TRP A 22 24.22 -10.01 30.30
CA TRP A 22 25.55 -10.44 30.79
C TRP A 22 26.58 -10.64 29.68
N ASN A 23 26.13 -10.79 28.43
CA ASN A 23 26.97 -11.03 27.26
C ASN A 23 26.67 -10.03 26.16
N ASP A 24 27.71 -9.67 25.42
CA ASP A 24 27.68 -8.75 24.27
C ASP A 24 28.69 -9.31 23.27
N THR A 25 28.19 -10.00 22.25
CA THR A 25 29.01 -10.80 21.34
C THR A 25 29.74 -9.92 20.32
N ASP A 26 29.13 -8.86 19.82
CA ASP A 26 29.70 -7.99 18.78
C ASP A 26 30.21 -6.63 19.29
N GLN A 27 30.07 -6.38 20.59
CA GLN A 27 30.62 -5.23 21.33
C GLN A 27 30.04 -3.90 20.88
N ASP A 28 28.73 -3.86 20.64
CA ASP A 28 28.00 -2.66 20.27
C ASP A 28 27.38 -1.92 21.48
N GLY A 29 27.38 -2.58 22.65
CA GLY A 29 26.83 -2.04 23.88
C GLY A 29 25.38 -2.43 24.17
N TYR A 30 24.79 -3.31 23.37
CA TYR A 30 23.53 -4.00 23.64
C TYR A 30 23.82 -5.46 24.00
N GLY A 31 23.04 -6.01 24.94
CA GLY A 31 23.29 -7.36 25.42
C GLY A 31 22.53 -8.41 24.62
N ASP A 32 23.14 -9.57 24.39
CA ASP A 32 22.60 -10.62 23.51
C ASP A 32 21.26 -11.24 24.00
N GLU A 33 20.89 -11.05 25.27
CA GLU A 33 19.64 -11.59 25.82
C GLU A 33 18.46 -10.73 25.35
N LEU A 34 17.82 -11.14 24.26
CA LEU A 34 16.70 -10.42 23.62
C LEU A 34 15.53 -10.16 24.58
N SER A 35 15.32 -11.04 25.58
CA SER A 35 14.27 -10.85 26.58
C SER A 35 14.63 -9.86 27.71
N GLY A 36 15.89 -9.43 27.75
CA GLY A 36 16.41 -8.46 28.70
C GLY A 36 16.16 -7.01 28.29
N TYR A 37 16.68 -6.09 29.10
CA TYR A 37 16.60 -4.67 28.83
C TYR A 37 17.40 -4.31 27.57
N GLN A 38 16.72 -3.69 26.60
CA GLN A 38 17.30 -3.29 25.30
C GLN A 38 18.14 -4.41 24.67
N GLY A 39 17.63 -5.63 24.68
CA GLY A 39 18.36 -6.78 24.12
C GLY A 39 18.66 -6.60 22.64
N ASP A 40 19.87 -6.98 22.26
CA ASP A 40 20.37 -6.86 20.91
C ASP A 40 19.58 -7.77 19.95
N SER A 41 18.96 -7.13 18.96
CA SER A 41 18.22 -7.79 17.89
C SER A 41 19.14 -8.33 16.79
N CYS A 42 20.40 -7.89 16.75
CA CYS A 42 21.44 -8.29 15.82
C CYS A 42 22.75 -8.78 16.49
N PRO A 43 22.75 -9.82 17.37
CA PRO A 43 23.90 -10.24 18.23
C PRO A 43 25.22 -10.65 17.55
N SER A 44 25.30 -10.57 16.23
CA SER A 44 26.50 -10.95 15.45
C SER A 44 26.96 -9.83 14.53
N GLN A 45 26.32 -8.67 14.59
CA GLN A 45 26.57 -7.52 13.74
C GLN A 45 26.41 -6.25 14.57
N GLN A 46 27.55 -5.63 14.88
CA GLN A 46 27.59 -4.35 15.57
C GLN A 46 26.67 -3.32 14.90
N GLY A 47 25.74 -2.77 15.68
CA GLY A 47 24.83 -1.73 15.26
C GLY A 47 24.73 -0.57 16.23
N ASN A 48 23.79 0.32 15.95
CA ASN A 48 23.61 1.60 16.65
C ASN A 48 22.13 2.05 16.69
N SER A 49 21.22 1.24 16.16
CA SER A 49 19.78 1.49 16.25
C SER A 49 19.34 1.49 17.72
N THR A 50 18.39 2.38 18.03
CA THR A 50 17.96 2.70 19.41
C THR A 50 16.44 2.76 19.59
N ILE A 51 15.63 2.53 18.55
CA ILE A 51 14.18 2.73 18.61
C ILE A 51 13.41 1.41 18.41
N ASP A 52 13.58 0.76 17.25
CA ASP A 52 12.80 -0.41 16.85
C ASP A 52 13.54 -1.73 17.15
N LYS A 53 14.82 -1.83 16.76
CA LYS A 53 15.66 -3.01 16.91
C LYS A 53 17.03 -2.61 17.47
N PHE A 54 17.12 -2.57 18.80
CA PHE A 54 18.37 -2.28 19.51
C PHE A 54 19.53 -3.13 18.99
N GLY A 55 20.68 -2.50 18.80
CA GLY A 55 21.93 -3.15 18.35
C GLY A 55 21.97 -3.55 16.87
N CYS A 56 20.92 -3.27 16.09
CA CYS A 56 20.98 -3.43 14.65
C CYS A 56 21.60 -2.22 13.93
N LEU A 57 22.08 -2.45 12.71
CA LEU A 57 22.70 -1.41 11.89
C LEU A 57 21.68 -0.31 11.55
N ASP A 58 22.02 0.92 11.87
CA ASP A 58 21.29 2.15 11.55
C ASP A 58 22.27 3.08 10.81
N ARG A 59 22.11 3.17 9.50
CA ARG A 59 23.11 3.80 8.63
C ARG A 59 23.08 5.32 8.71
N ASP A 60 21.90 5.92 8.79
CA ASP A 60 21.75 7.37 8.78
C ASP A 60 21.72 7.98 10.19
N GLY A 61 21.50 7.15 11.21
CA GLY A 61 21.63 7.51 12.61
C GLY A 61 20.39 8.20 13.18
N ASP A 62 19.21 7.96 12.60
CA ASP A 62 17.96 8.52 13.12
C ASP A 62 17.35 7.72 14.29
N GLY A 63 17.92 6.54 14.56
CA GLY A 63 17.56 5.63 15.63
C GLY A 63 16.79 4.39 15.18
N TYR A 64 16.23 4.36 13.97
CA TYR A 64 15.60 3.18 13.38
C TYR A 64 16.63 2.29 12.71
N SER A 65 16.45 0.97 12.82
CA SER A 65 17.31 0.01 12.12
C SER A 65 17.05 0.04 10.62
N ASN A 66 18.06 -0.19 9.79
CA ASN A 66 17.89 -0.23 8.33
C ASN A 66 16.82 -1.22 7.85
N ASP A 67 16.52 -2.26 8.65
CA ASP A 67 15.51 -3.25 8.34
C ASP A 67 14.08 -2.82 8.73
N GLY A 68 13.96 -1.82 9.61
CA GLY A 68 12.69 -1.27 10.10
C GLY A 68 12.47 0.19 9.69
N ASP A 69 13.36 0.71 8.86
CA ASP A 69 13.35 2.06 8.30
C ASP A 69 13.04 1.97 6.80
N ASP A 70 11.98 2.66 6.38
CA ASP A 70 11.57 2.70 4.98
C ASP A 70 12.49 3.61 4.12
N LEU A 71 13.21 4.56 4.73
CA LEU A 71 14.19 5.45 4.09
C LEU A 71 15.58 5.42 4.77
N PRO A 72 16.30 4.29 4.76
CA PRO A 72 17.52 4.03 5.57
C PRO A 72 18.78 4.84 5.21
N ASP A 73 18.65 5.82 4.32
CA ASP A 73 19.71 6.77 3.95
C ASP A 73 19.28 8.24 4.27
N ASN A 74 18.11 8.46 4.88
CA ASN A 74 17.56 9.79 5.22
C ASN A 74 17.36 9.95 6.73
N PRO A 75 18.25 10.67 7.43
CA PRO A 75 18.26 10.74 8.90
C PRO A 75 17.09 11.54 9.53
N THR A 76 16.10 11.91 8.73
CA THR A 76 14.92 12.64 9.16
C THR A 76 13.61 11.94 8.80
N GLN A 77 13.67 10.80 8.09
CA GLN A 77 12.51 10.06 7.61
C GLN A 77 12.71 8.58 7.87
N TYR A 78 11.71 7.95 8.50
CA TYR A 78 11.77 6.55 8.91
C TYR A 78 10.52 5.74 8.55
N PHE A 79 9.50 6.39 7.96
CA PHE A 79 8.26 5.78 7.51
C PHE A 79 7.88 6.34 6.14
N ASP A 80 7.43 5.46 5.23
CA ASP A 80 6.91 5.77 3.90
C ASP A 80 5.69 4.87 3.63
N LEU A 81 4.49 5.39 3.93
CA LEU A 81 3.27 4.59 3.92
C LEU A 81 2.84 4.13 2.53
N ASP A 82 3.11 4.90 1.49
CA ASP A 82 2.71 4.59 0.12
C ASP A 82 3.87 4.17 -0.80
N GLY A 83 5.11 4.30 -0.34
CA GLY A 83 6.30 3.76 -0.98
C GLY A 83 6.83 4.62 -2.13
N ASP A 84 6.54 5.92 -2.14
CA ASP A 84 6.97 6.82 -3.21
C ASP A 84 8.38 7.41 -3.03
N GLY A 85 9.02 7.12 -1.88
CA GLY A 85 10.35 7.56 -1.52
C GLY A 85 10.39 8.91 -0.79
N TYR A 86 9.25 9.50 -0.44
CA TYR A 86 9.12 10.64 0.46
C TYR A 86 8.53 10.17 1.79
N GLY A 87 9.07 10.68 2.89
CA GLY A 87 8.73 10.15 4.21
C GLY A 87 7.60 10.91 4.90
N ASP A 88 6.83 10.21 5.73
CA ASP A 88 5.66 10.75 6.43
C ASP A 88 6.01 11.69 7.59
N ASN A 89 7.28 11.74 8.01
CA ASN A 89 7.67 12.56 9.15
C ASN A 89 7.63 14.06 8.80
N ARG A 90 6.67 14.77 9.41
CA ARG A 90 6.50 16.23 9.29
C ARG A 90 7.05 17.02 10.47
N SER A 91 7.96 16.42 11.24
CA SER A 91 8.65 17.12 12.34
C SER A 91 9.42 18.33 11.82
N ALA A 92 9.53 19.37 12.66
CA ALA A 92 10.22 20.59 12.27
C ALA A 92 11.68 20.30 11.89
N GLY A 93 12.06 20.60 10.64
CA GLY A 93 13.40 20.33 10.12
C GLY A 93 13.55 19.00 9.39
N ALA A 94 12.49 18.20 9.27
CA ALA A 94 12.48 17.03 8.41
C ALA A 94 12.65 17.42 6.93
N LEU A 95 13.38 16.60 6.20
CA LEU A 95 13.63 16.77 4.76
C LEU A 95 12.87 15.70 3.98
N GLN A 96 12.44 16.02 2.76
CA GLN A 96 11.68 15.10 1.91
C GLN A 96 10.40 14.58 2.58
N SER A 97 9.70 15.46 3.30
CA SER A 97 8.40 15.10 3.90
C SER A 97 7.32 14.99 2.82
N ASP A 98 6.53 13.94 2.90
CA ASP A 98 5.40 13.68 2.03
C ASP A 98 4.16 14.50 2.44
N ALA A 99 3.64 15.28 1.48
CA ALA A 99 2.40 16.04 1.59
C ALA A 99 1.13 15.15 1.49
N PHE A 100 1.18 13.97 0.87
CA PHE A 100 0.06 13.05 0.70
C PHE A 100 0.42 11.58 1.00
N PRO A 101 0.54 11.18 2.30
CA PRO A 101 0.93 9.85 2.82
C PRO A 101 0.24 8.58 2.28
N MET A 102 -0.77 8.73 1.43
CA MET A 102 -1.60 7.63 0.93
C MET A 102 -1.67 7.64 -0.61
N ASN A 103 -0.98 8.58 -1.25
CA ASN A 103 -1.01 8.79 -2.68
C ASN A 103 0.42 8.76 -3.23
N PRO A 104 0.87 7.60 -3.73
CA PRO A 104 2.27 7.39 -4.13
C PRO A 104 2.67 8.18 -5.39
N TYR A 105 1.78 9.01 -5.90
CA TYR A 105 1.99 9.89 -7.04
C TYR A 105 2.15 11.36 -6.64
N GLN A 106 1.84 11.73 -5.39
CA GLN A 106 1.82 13.11 -4.94
C GLN A 106 2.55 13.23 -3.61
N TRP A 107 3.64 13.99 -3.58
CA TRP A 107 4.43 14.21 -2.36
C TRP A 107 4.71 15.68 -2.06
N HIS A 108 4.32 16.58 -2.96
CA HIS A 108 4.62 18.00 -2.88
C HIS A 108 3.33 18.82 -3.01
N ASP A 109 3.18 19.83 -2.15
CA ASP A 109 2.08 20.80 -2.15
C ASP A 109 2.66 22.15 -1.73
N ASN A 110 2.98 22.99 -2.71
CA ASN A 110 3.73 24.22 -2.49
C ASN A 110 2.86 25.37 -1.96
N ASP A 111 1.57 25.41 -2.27
CA ASP A 111 0.67 26.47 -1.82
C ASP A 111 -0.30 26.06 -0.70
N GLY A 112 -0.36 24.77 -0.38
CA GLY A 112 -1.11 24.22 0.73
C GLY A 112 -2.60 24.12 0.48
N ASP A 113 -3.03 24.01 -0.78
CA ASP A 113 -4.44 23.91 -1.15
C ASP A 113 -5.03 22.49 -1.01
N GLY A 114 -4.15 21.49 -0.79
CA GLY A 114 -4.52 20.10 -0.64
C GLY A 114 -4.58 19.31 -1.95
N TYR A 115 -4.01 19.84 -3.03
CA TYR A 115 -3.75 19.16 -4.29
C TYR A 115 -2.24 19.09 -4.54
N GLY A 116 -1.76 17.98 -5.10
CA GLY A 116 -0.33 17.76 -5.23
C GLY A 116 0.26 18.36 -6.50
N ASP A 117 1.43 18.97 -6.42
CA ASP A 117 2.10 19.65 -7.54
C ASP A 117 2.70 18.70 -8.58
N ASN A 118 2.88 17.43 -8.24
CA ASN A 118 3.55 16.51 -9.13
C ASN A 118 2.67 16.27 -10.33
N VAL A 119 3.19 16.55 -11.51
CA VAL A 119 2.48 16.35 -12.78
C VAL A 119 2.47 14.85 -13.11
N VAL A 120 1.76 14.10 -12.29
CA VAL A 120 1.43 12.69 -12.47
C VAL A 120 -0.06 12.61 -12.69
N CYS A 121 -0.44 11.60 -13.44
CA CYS A 121 -1.79 11.37 -13.87
C CYS A 121 -2.72 11.19 -12.65
N VAL A 122 -3.83 11.93 -12.63
CA VAL A 122 -4.88 12.16 -11.59
C VAL A 122 -4.61 13.28 -10.56
N HIS A 123 -5.55 14.25 -10.48
CA HIS A 123 -5.72 15.27 -9.42
C HIS A 123 -4.47 16.07 -9.00
N TYR A 124 -3.59 16.42 -9.94
CA TYR A 124 -2.49 17.33 -9.65
C TYR A 124 -2.94 18.81 -9.69
N ASP A 125 -2.26 19.65 -8.92
CA ASP A 125 -2.48 21.08 -8.91
C ASP A 125 -1.90 21.73 -10.18
N ALA A 126 -2.78 22.26 -11.02
CA ALA A 126 -2.40 23.02 -12.21
C ALA A 126 -1.90 24.44 -11.89
N HIS A 127 -2.10 24.91 -10.65
CA HIS A 127 -1.70 26.21 -10.17
C HIS A 127 -0.84 26.16 -8.89
N PRO A 128 0.38 25.57 -8.93
CA PRO A 128 1.25 25.27 -7.76
C PRO A 128 1.62 26.42 -6.81
N ASN A 129 1.14 27.64 -7.03
CA ASN A 129 1.48 28.83 -6.25
C ASN A 129 0.24 29.70 -5.96
N ASP A 130 -0.97 29.20 -6.20
CA ASP A 130 -2.22 29.92 -5.96
C ASP A 130 -3.24 29.04 -5.25
N VAL A 131 -3.21 29.13 -3.92
CA VAL A 131 -4.08 28.41 -2.97
C VAL A 131 -5.59 28.52 -3.24
N ASN A 132 -6.03 29.39 -4.16
CA ASN A 132 -7.44 29.56 -4.52
C ASN A 132 -7.82 28.93 -5.87
N ALA A 133 -6.90 28.26 -6.57
CA ALA A 133 -7.12 27.72 -7.91
C ALA A 133 -6.65 26.25 -7.98
N TRP A 134 -7.55 25.31 -8.30
CA TRP A 134 -7.31 23.86 -8.10
C TRP A 134 -7.65 22.97 -9.31
N ALA A 135 -7.38 23.36 -10.56
CA ALA A 135 -7.96 22.66 -11.72
C ALA A 135 -6.98 22.22 -12.82
N ALA A 136 -6.72 20.90 -12.89
CA ALA A 136 -6.55 20.19 -14.16
C ALA A 136 -7.84 19.40 -14.44
N ASP A 137 -8.69 19.92 -15.34
CA ASP A 137 -9.85 19.25 -15.89
C ASP A 137 -9.45 18.29 -17.03
N ASP A 138 -8.46 17.43 -16.83
CA ASP A 138 -8.09 16.45 -17.85
C ASP A 138 -7.93 15.06 -17.25
N GLU A 139 -8.90 14.22 -17.58
CA GLU A 139 -8.86 12.75 -17.49
C GLU A 139 -7.65 12.25 -18.30
N CYS A 140 -6.53 12.03 -17.62
CA CYS A 140 -5.42 11.31 -18.21
C CYS A 140 -5.70 9.80 -18.08
N ASP A 141 -5.82 9.14 -19.24
CA ASP A 141 -5.77 7.68 -19.36
C ASP A 141 -4.41 7.18 -18.80
N ILE A 142 -4.39 6.77 -17.53
CA ILE A 142 -3.35 5.87 -17.03
C ILE A 142 -3.64 4.53 -17.68
N GLU A 143 -2.85 4.15 -18.69
CA GLU A 143 -2.70 2.72 -18.96
C GLU A 143 -1.89 2.15 -17.79
N ASP A 144 -2.61 1.63 -16.78
CA ASP A 144 -2.02 0.97 -15.61
C ASP A 144 -1.07 -0.14 -16.10
N ASP A 145 0.25 0.05 -15.87
CA ASP A 145 1.27 -0.98 -16.11
C ASP A 145 1.32 -1.88 -14.86
N ASP A 146 0.40 -2.83 -14.80
CA ASP A 146 0.25 -3.77 -13.70
C ASP A 146 1.46 -4.74 -13.66
N GLY A 147 2.16 -4.79 -12.53
CA GLY A 147 3.09 -5.83 -12.06
C GLY A 147 3.54 -6.94 -13.03
N PHE A 148 4.83 -6.89 -13.42
CA PHE A 148 5.60 -7.97 -14.07
C PHE A 148 4.86 -8.71 -15.19
N GLU A 149 4.35 -7.97 -16.17
CA GLU A 149 3.81 -8.52 -17.41
C GLU A 149 4.90 -8.75 -18.46
N PHE A 150 5.07 -9.99 -18.90
CA PHE A 150 5.95 -10.29 -20.02
C PHE A 150 5.16 -10.25 -21.34
N MET A 151 5.37 -9.21 -22.14
CA MET A 151 4.76 -9.08 -23.47
C MET A 151 5.49 -9.98 -24.48
N ILE A 152 4.75 -10.86 -25.17
CA ILE A 152 5.31 -11.65 -26.28
C ILE A 152 5.54 -10.72 -27.49
N PRO A 153 6.76 -10.64 -28.05
CA PRO A 153 7.04 -9.75 -29.16
C PRO A 153 6.10 -9.98 -30.35
N GLY A 154 5.31 -8.95 -30.70
CA GLY A 154 4.38 -8.98 -31.84
C GLY A 154 2.94 -9.36 -31.54
N THR A 155 2.54 -9.51 -30.26
CA THR A 155 1.14 -9.70 -29.85
C THR A 155 0.74 -8.72 -28.74
N LYS A 156 -0.56 -8.47 -28.59
CA LYS A 156 -1.13 -7.68 -27.48
C LYS A 156 -1.52 -8.57 -26.28
N ILE A 157 -0.77 -9.64 -26.03
CA ILE A 157 -1.11 -10.64 -25.00
C ILE A 157 -0.07 -10.53 -23.89
N THR A 158 -0.53 -10.35 -22.66
CA THR A 158 0.29 -10.23 -21.46
C THR A 158 0.18 -11.52 -20.63
N ILE A 159 1.28 -11.93 -19.99
CA ILE A 159 1.40 -13.18 -19.22
C ILE A 159 1.87 -12.82 -17.81
N SER A 160 1.10 -13.20 -16.79
CA SER A 160 1.45 -12.94 -15.39
C SER A 160 2.44 -13.97 -14.84
N ALA A 161 3.13 -13.65 -13.74
CA ALA A 161 4.06 -14.56 -13.07
C ALA A 161 3.42 -15.91 -12.66
N TRP A 162 2.11 -15.93 -12.41
CA TRP A 162 1.34 -17.15 -12.10
C TRP A 162 1.04 -18.02 -13.33
N ASP A 163 0.93 -17.41 -14.52
CA ASP A 163 0.76 -18.16 -15.78
C ASP A 163 2.04 -18.92 -16.16
N LEU A 164 3.21 -18.37 -15.82
CA LEU A 164 4.51 -19.03 -16.00
C LEU A 164 4.64 -20.28 -15.13
N VAL A 165 4.16 -20.24 -13.87
CA VAL A 165 4.16 -21.40 -12.96
C VAL A 165 3.33 -22.57 -13.51
N GLY A 166 2.26 -22.25 -14.25
CA GLY A 166 1.45 -23.23 -14.96
C GLY A 166 2.19 -23.88 -16.15
N ILE A 167 2.87 -23.08 -16.97
CA ILE A 167 3.59 -23.56 -18.16
C ILE A 167 4.64 -24.64 -17.81
N PHE A 168 5.27 -24.55 -16.64
CA PHE A 168 6.28 -25.52 -16.20
C PHE A 168 5.73 -26.81 -15.57
N THR A 169 4.42 -26.91 -15.27
CA THR A 169 3.85 -28.06 -14.51
C THR A 169 2.98 -29.03 -15.32
N GLY A 170 2.83 -28.84 -16.64
CA GLY A 170 2.50 -29.93 -17.58
C GLY A 170 1.05 -30.48 -17.59
N GLY A 171 0.08 -29.80 -16.97
CA GLY A 171 -1.36 -30.11 -17.10
C GLY A 171 -2.05 -29.36 -18.27
N PRO A 172 -3.32 -29.67 -18.63
CA PRO A 172 -4.03 -29.14 -19.81
C PRO A 172 -4.44 -27.65 -19.64
N ILE A 173 -3.43 -26.80 -19.50
CA ILE A 173 -3.51 -25.39 -19.17
C ILE A 173 -3.95 -24.54 -20.35
N ALA A 174 -3.76 -25.00 -21.60
CA ALA A 174 -4.29 -24.30 -22.77
C ALA A 174 -5.83 -24.12 -22.69
N VAL A 175 -6.55 -25.11 -22.15
CA VAL A 175 -8.00 -25.03 -21.96
C VAL A 175 -8.37 -24.05 -20.84
N TRP A 176 -7.58 -24.04 -19.76
CA TRP A 176 -7.82 -23.16 -18.62
C TRP A 176 -7.42 -21.70 -18.90
N VAL A 177 -6.32 -21.47 -19.62
CA VAL A 177 -5.87 -20.13 -20.06
C VAL A 177 -6.86 -19.54 -21.08
N ILE A 178 -7.38 -20.33 -22.03
CA ILE A 178 -8.44 -19.85 -22.93
C ILE A 178 -9.71 -19.50 -22.12
N PHE A 179 -10.07 -20.31 -21.13
CA PHE A 179 -11.26 -20.06 -20.31
C PHE A 179 -11.09 -18.87 -19.35
N SER A 180 -9.90 -18.66 -18.78
CA SER A 180 -9.63 -17.67 -17.73
C SER A 180 -9.12 -16.33 -18.27
N VAL A 181 -8.41 -16.33 -19.40
CA VAL A 181 -7.84 -15.11 -20.01
C VAL A 181 -8.71 -14.63 -21.17
N ALA A 182 -9.00 -15.49 -22.16
CA ALA A 182 -9.66 -15.04 -23.40
C ALA A 182 -11.16 -14.68 -23.23
N THR A 183 -11.79 -15.08 -22.12
CA THR A 183 -13.21 -14.75 -21.85
C THR A 183 -13.41 -13.77 -20.70
N ARG A 184 -12.33 -13.27 -20.10
CA ARG A 184 -12.34 -12.38 -18.92
C ARG A 184 -13.02 -11.05 -19.21
N ASP A 185 -12.64 -10.41 -20.33
CA ASP A 185 -13.19 -9.11 -20.74
C ASP A 185 -14.65 -9.23 -21.14
N SER A 186 -15.01 -10.34 -21.80
CA SER A 186 -16.40 -10.63 -22.18
C SER A 186 -17.30 -10.78 -20.95
N ARG A 187 -16.79 -11.41 -19.87
CA ARG A 187 -17.52 -11.56 -18.60
C ARG A 187 -17.63 -10.23 -17.85
N CYS A 188 -16.55 -9.44 -17.79
CA CYS A 188 -16.58 -8.10 -17.17
C CYS A 188 -17.62 -7.21 -17.86
N ARG A 189 -17.61 -7.16 -19.19
CA ARG A 189 -18.58 -6.39 -19.98
C ARG A 189 -20.03 -6.82 -19.75
N GLN A 190 -20.28 -8.10 -19.49
CA GLN A 190 -21.63 -8.57 -19.13
C GLN A 190 -22.09 -8.03 -17.78
N PHE A 191 -21.19 -7.93 -16.79
CA PHE A 191 -21.51 -7.31 -15.50
C PHE A 191 -21.74 -5.81 -15.64
N GLU A 192 -20.92 -5.10 -16.44
CA GLU A 192 -21.12 -3.67 -16.71
C GLU A 192 -22.48 -3.37 -17.35
N VAL A 193 -22.88 -4.16 -18.36
CA VAL A 193 -24.19 -4.01 -19.02
C VAL A 193 -25.33 -4.28 -18.03
N ARG A 194 -25.20 -5.30 -17.18
CA ARG A 194 -26.21 -5.61 -16.17
C ARG A 194 -26.32 -4.52 -15.10
N LEU A 195 -25.21 -3.92 -14.68
CA LEU A 195 -25.22 -2.78 -13.76
C LEU A 195 -25.93 -1.57 -14.37
N ARG A 196 -25.68 -1.28 -15.66
CA ARG A 196 -26.34 -0.18 -16.39
C ARG A 196 -27.84 -0.38 -16.60
N ASP A 197 -28.26 -1.63 -16.81
CA ASP A 197 -29.67 -1.97 -17.06
C ASP A 197 -30.47 -2.21 -15.76
N ALA A 198 -29.82 -2.17 -14.60
CA ALA A 198 -30.47 -2.37 -13.30
C ALA A 198 -31.47 -1.24 -13.01
N LYS A 199 -32.62 -1.59 -12.44
CA LYS A 199 -33.75 -0.67 -12.17
C LYS A 199 -33.97 -0.40 -10.68
N SER A 200 -33.26 -1.11 -9.81
CA SER A 200 -33.37 -0.98 -8.35
C SER A 200 -32.07 -1.27 -7.63
N ARG A 201 -31.89 -0.68 -6.44
CA ARG A 201 -30.75 -0.93 -5.53
C ARG A 201 -30.54 -2.43 -5.26
N LYS A 202 -31.63 -3.17 -5.06
CA LYS A 202 -31.58 -4.62 -4.83
C LYS A 202 -30.97 -5.39 -6.01
N GLU A 203 -31.27 -5.00 -7.24
CA GLU A 203 -30.68 -5.64 -8.43
C GLU A 203 -29.17 -5.36 -8.53
N ILE A 204 -28.72 -4.17 -8.11
CA ILE A 204 -27.29 -3.82 -8.05
C ILE A 204 -26.54 -4.67 -7.01
N GLU A 205 -27.10 -4.82 -5.80
CA GLU A 205 -26.52 -5.66 -4.74
C GLU A 205 -26.40 -7.13 -5.16
N ASP A 206 -27.42 -7.66 -5.85
CA ASP A 206 -27.41 -9.02 -6.39
C ASP A 206 -26.29 -9.17 -7.45
N ILE A 207 -26.13 -8.18 -8.34
CA ILE A 207 -25.05 -8.17 -9.34
C ILE A 207 -23.67 -8.04 -8.67
N ALA A 208 -23.55 -7.24 -7.61
CA ALA A 208 -22.32 -7.09 -6.82
C ALA A 208 -21.86 -8.40 -6.22
N THR A 209 -22.78 -9.11 -5.57
CA THR A 209 -22.51 -10.43 -5.00
C THR A 209 -22.06 -11.44 -6.07
N GLU A 210 -22.57 -11.33 -7.30
CA GLU A 210 -22.19 -12.20 -8.41
C GLU A 210 -20.79 -11.91 -8.97
N TYR A 211 -20.43 -10.64 -9.18
CA TYR A 211 -19.09 -10.32 -9.66
C TYR A 211 -18.02 -10.44 -8.56
N GLU A 212 -18.35 -10.25 -7.27
CA GLU A 212 -17.46 -10.57 -6.14
C GLU A 212 -17.09 -12.06 -6.12
N LYS A 213 -18.07 -12.94 -6.34
CA LYS A 213 -17.80 -14.38 -6.52
C LYS A 213 -16.95 -14.65 -7.75
N ALA A 214 -17.13 -13.88 -8.82
CA ALA A 214 -16.29 -13.96 -10.00
C ALA A 214 -14.85 -13.48 -9.73
N LEU A 215 -14.64 -12.48 -8.87
CA LEU A 215 -13.32 -12.05 -8.39
C LEU A 215 -12.65 -13.16 -7.57
N MET A 216 -13.38 -13.73 -6.61
CA MET A 216 -12.88 -14.82 -5.76
C MET A 216 -12.48 -16.06 -6.57
N LEU A 217 -13.26 -16.39 -7.60
CA LEU A 217 -12.99 -17.50 -8.52
C LEU A 217 -11.99 -17.13 -9.63
N ARG A 218 -11.36 -15.94 -9.57
CA ARG A 218 -10.43 -15.40 -10.58
C ARG A 218 -10.98 -15.40 -12.01
N MET A 219 -12.30 -15.31 -12.16
CA MET A 219 -12.99 -15.21 -13.46
C MET A 219 -12.95 -13.79 -14.04
N ILE A 220 -12.65 -12.78 -13.22
CA ILE A 220 -12.41 -11.38 -13.60
C ILE A 220 -11.18 -10.79 -12.87
N GLY A 221 -10.69 -9.64 -13.35
CA GLY A 221 -9.52 -8.89 -12.86
C GLY A 221 -9.76 -8.22 -11.54
N ILE A 222 -8.73 -8.01 -10.72
CA ILE A 222 -8.83 -7.11 -9.56
C ILE A 222 -9.19 -5.70 -10.05
N HIS A 223 -8.52 -5.22 -11.11
CA HIS A 223 -8.86 -3.96 -11.80
C HIS A 223 -10.30 -3.96 -12.35
N HIS A 224 -10.75 -5.07 -12.94
CA HIS A 224 -12.17 -5.24 -13.35
C HIS A 224 -13.12 -5.17 -12.14
N GLY A 225 -12.74 -5.71 -11.00
CA GLY A 225 -13.50 -5.61 -9.76
C GLY A 225 -13.61 -4.18 -9.25
N LEU A 226 -12.48 -3.46 -9.19
CA LEU A 226 -12.44 -2.05 -8.79
C LEU A 226 -13.30 -1.17 -9.72
N ARG A 227 -13.24 -1.43 -11.03
CA ARG A 227 -14.09 -0.75 -12.02
C ARG A 227 -15.58 -1.04 -11.80
N LEU A 228 -15.95 -2.29 -11.53
CA LEU A 228 -17.33 -2.67 -11.26
C LEU A 228 -17.85 -2.08 -9.94
N GLU A 229 -17.01 -2.02 -8.90
CA GLU A 229 -17.34 -1.35 -7.63
C GLU A 229 -17.53 0.16 -7.80
N ARG A 230 -16.69 0.83 -8.61
CA ARG A 230 -16.87 2.25 -8.94
C ARG A 230 -18.24 2.48 -9.60
N LEU A 231 -18.55 1.70 -10.65
CA LEU A 231 -19.85 1.78 -11.34
C LEU A 231 -21.02 1.48 -10.40
N ARG A 232 -20.88 0.48 -9.54
CA ARG A 232 -21.90 0.14 -8.54
C ARG A 232 -22.19 1.33 -7.61
N SER A 233 -21.14 1.97 -7.08
CA SER A 233 -21.28 3.14 -6.20
C SER A 233 -21.98 4.30 -6.91
N GLU A 234 -21.56 4.62 -8.15
CA GLU A 234 -22.19 5.67 -8.95
C GLU A 234 -23.69 5.42 -9.16
N PHE A 235 -24.07 4.18 -9.47
CA PHE A 235 -25.49 3.85 -9.64
C PHE A 235 -26.26 3.90 -8.32
N ASP A 236 -25.67 3.45 -7.21
CA ASP A 236 -26.33 3.48 -5.90
C ASP A 236 -26.67 4.92 -5.46
N ASP A 237 -25.76 5.87 -5.70
CA ASP A 237 -25.97 7.30 -5.45
C ASP A 237 -27.12 7.85 -6.31
N VAL A 238 -27.21 7.45 -7.58
CA VAL A 238 -28.30 7.85 -8.48
C VAL A 238 -29.65 7.32 -8.00
N PHE A 239 -29.70 6.08 -7.49
CA PHE A 239 -30.92 5.51 -6.92
C PHE A 239 -31.33 6.23 -5.63
N GLU A 240 -30.39 6.61 -4.78
CA GLU A 240 -30.66 7.37 -3.57
C GLU A 240 -31.30 8.73 -3.87
N VAL A 241 -30.73 9.46 -4.83
CA VAL A 241 -31.27 10.76 -5.27
C VAL A 241 -32.65 10.59 -5.87
N ARG A 242 -32.86 9.57 -6.71
CA ARG A 242 -34.15 9.31 -7.34
C ARG A 242 -35.23 8.97 -6.31
N ASP A 243 -34.92 8.10 -5.37
CA ASP A 243 -35.85 7.65 -4.35
C ASP A 243 -36.20 8.81 -3.39
N ALA A 244 -35.23 9.67 -3.06
CA ALA A 244 -35.45 10.91 -2.32
C ALA A 244 -36.38 11.88 -3.06
N ILE A 245 -36.19 12.08 -4.36
CA ILE A 245 -37.05 12.95 -5.18
C ILE A 245 -38.47 12.37 -5.30
N SER A 246 -38.63 11.06 -5.47
CA SER A 246 -39.96 10.44 -5.51
C SER A 246 -40.71 10.58 -4.19
N GLY A 247 -40.02 10.47 -3.05
CA GLY A 247 -40.64 10.69 -1.74
C GLY A 247 -41.13 12.13 -1.55
N ILE A 248 -40.38 13.12 -2.04
CA ILE A 248 -40.77 14.53 -1.98
C ILE A 248 -42.01 14.82 -2.84
N ILE A 249 -42.13 14.18 -4.01
CA ILE A 249 -43.27 14.37 -4.91
C ILE A 249 -44.55 13.73 -4.33
N GLU A 250 -44.43 12.57 -3.67
CA GLU A 250 -45.56 11.93 -2.98
C GLU A 250 -46.06 12.77 -1.79
N ASP A 251 -45.17 13.45 -1.07
CA ASP A 251 -45.52 14.34 0.04
C ASP A 251 -46.15 15.68 -0.40
N GLU A 252 -45.97 16.10 -1.66
CA GLU A 252 -46.60 17.32 -2.23
C GLU A 252 -48.01 17.07 -2.83
N GLU A 253 -48.39 15.81 -3.06
CA GLU A 253 -49.71 15.43 -3.62
C GLU A 253 -50.76 15.02 -2.55
N GLU A 254 -50.38 14.90 -1.26
CA GLU A 254 -51.28 14.70 -0.09
C GLU A 254 -51.73 16.01 0.60
#